data_AF-M6R5D3-F1
#
_entry.id   AF-M6R5D3-F1
#
_cell.length_a   1.000
_cell.length_b   1.000
_cell.length_c   1.000
_cell.angle_alpha   90.00
_cell.angle_beta   90.00
_cell.angle_gamma   90.00
#
_symmetry.space_group_name_H-M   'P 1'
#
loop_
_entity.id
_entity.type
_entity.pdbx_description
1 polymer ?
#
loop_
_entity_poly.entity_id
_entity_poly.type
_entity_poly.pdbx_seq_one_letter_code
_entity_poly.pdbx_strand_id
1 'polypeptide(L)'
;MDHTLVHAASSSKTTNSIVQKPTDPPKDKPIKVNVSGGGTFCYGPNFSGGESYIIIEQCWQMHVMNARYDVSQRISYNINNTWLCITA
;
A
#
# COMPACT_ATOMS: atom_id res chain seq x y z
N MET A 1 21.46 22.41 -33.45
CA MET A 1 20.99 21.20 -32.77
C MET A 1 19.55 21.02 -33.21
N ASP A 2 19.32 20.00 -34.03
CA ASP A 2 18.02 19.76 -34.68
C ASP A 2 17.11 19.06 -33.67
N HIS A 3 16.01 19.71 -33.29
CA HIS A 3 15.04 19.16 -32.36
C HIS A 3 13.96 18.44 -33.18
N THR A 4 14.05 17.12 -33.24
CA THR A 4 12.99 16.29 -33.82
C THR A 4 11.71 16.47 -32.99
N LEU A 5 10.77 17.27 -33.51
CA LEU A 5 9.42 17.39 -32.96
C LEU A 5 8.68 16.07 -33.19
N VAL A 6 8.64 15.22 -32.17
CA VAL A 6 7.74 14.07 -32.11
C VAL A 6 6.29 14.56 -32.10
N HIS A 7 5.67 14.59 -33.27
CA HIS A 7 4.24 14.72 -33.39
C HIS A 7 3.62 13.41 -32.92
N ALA A 8 3.09 13.39 -31.70
CA ALA A 8 2.18 12.34 -31.27
C ALA A 8 0.93 12.45 -32.17
N ALA A 9 0.83 11.58 -33.17
CA ALA A 9 -0.36 11.47 -34.00
C ALA A 9 -1.53 11.04 -33.10
N SER A 10 -2.37 12.00 -32.69
CA SER A 10 -3.69 11.75 -32.12
C SER A 10 -4.58 11.24 -33.24
N SER A 11 -4.44 9.95 -33.57
CA SER A 11 -5.19 9.29 -34.62
C SER A 11 -6.36 8.53 -34.03
N SER A 12 -7.55 8.95 -34.46
CA SER A 12 -8.85 8.28 -34.42
C SER A 12 -9.53 8.11 -33.04
N LYS A 13 -10.63 8.86 -32.87
CA LYS A 13 -11.75 8.53 -31.98
C LYS A 13 -12.23 7.10 -32.26
N THR A 14 -11.75 6.13 -31.49
CA THR A 14 -12.52 4.92 -31.23
C THR A 14 -13.47 5.24 -30.08
N THR A 15 -14.76 5.32 -30.37
CA THR A 15 -15.87 5.56 -29.44
C THR A 15 -16.15 4.38 -28.51
N ASN A 16 -15.10 3.70 -28.05
CA ASN A 16 -15.20 2.76 -26.96
C ASN A 16 -14.66 3.48 -25.74
N SER A 17 -15.54 4.21 -25.06
CA SER A 17 -15.26 4.69 -23.71
C SER A 17 -14.97 3.46 -22.87
N ILE A 18 -13.69 3.21 -22.59
CA ILE A 18 -13.31 2.23 -21.57
C ILE A 18 -13.76 2.87 -20.27
N VAL A 19 -14.94 2.48 -19.80
CA VAL A 19 -15.48 2.93 -18.52
C VAL A 19 -14.56 2.37 -17.45
N GLN A 20 -13.68 3.22 -16.93
CA GLN A 20 -12.86 2.84 -15.79
C GLN A 20 -13.77 2.71 -14.57
N LYS A 21 -13.91 1.47 -14.08
CA LYS A 21 -14.56 1.24 -12.80
C LYS A 21 -13.64 1.82 -11.71
N PRO A 22 -14.13 2.70 -10.82
CA PRO A 22 -13.37 3.12 -9.66
C PRO A 22 -12.94 1.90 -8.84
N THR A 23 -11.76 1.98 -8.23
CA THR A 23 -11.32 0.96 -7.28
C THR A 23 -12.31 0.87 -6.13
N ASP A 24 -12.54 -0.34 -5.63
CA ASP A 24 -13.35 -0.53 -4.44
C ASP A 24 -12.74 0.23 -3.24
N PRO A 25 -13.56 0.74 -2.30
CA PRO A 25 -13.06 1.37 -1.10
C PRO A 25 -12.10 0.46 -0.32
N PRO A 26 -11.01 1.00 0.23
CA PRO A 26 -10.03 0.19 0.94
C PRO A 26 -10.62 -0.41 2.23
N LYS A 27 -10.18 -1.62 2.56
CA LYS A 27 -10.61 -2.36 3.76
C LYS A 27 -9.50 -2.33 4.80
N ASP A 28 -9.26 -1.15 5.35
CA ASP A 28 -8.17 -0.91 6.30
C ASP A 28 -8.38 -1.73 7.59
N LYS A 29 -7.43 -2.63 7.90
CA LYS A 29 -7.49 -3.55 9.04
C LYS A 29 -6.09 -3.93 9.50
N PRO A 30 -5.89 -4.36 10.76
CA PRO A 30 -4.60 -4.88 11.20
C PRO A 30 -4.22 -6.13 10.40
N ILE A 31 -2.93 -6.27 10.07
CA ILE A 31 -2.41 -7.47 9.41
C ILE A 31 -2.16 -8.54 10.47
N LYS A 32 -2.92 -9.63 10.40
CA LYS A 32 -2.75 -10.79 11.27
C LYS A 32 -1.68 -11.74 10.73
N VAL A 33 -0.85 -12.25 11.62
CA VAL A 33 0.21 -13.21 11.34
C VAL A 33 -0.11 -14.49 12.09
N ASN A 34 -0.29 -15.59 11.37
CA ASN A 34 -0.42 -16.91 11.95
C ASN A 34 0.95 -17.58 11.94
N VAL A 35 1.43 -18.00 13.11
CA VAL A 35 2.72 -18.69 13.24
C VAL A 35 2.50 -20.19 13.31
N SER A 36 3.50 -20.97 12.86
CA SER A 36 3.43 -22.44 12.77
C SER A 36 3.09 -23.13 14.10
N GLY A 37 3.41 -22.51 15.24
CA GLY A 37 3.09 -22.99 16.59
C GLY A 37 1.65 -22.74 17.07
N GLY A 38 0.75 -22.24 16.22
CA GLY A 38 -0.67 -22.07 16.57
C GLY A 38 -1.04 -20.73 17.23
N GLY A 39 -0.19 -19.71 17.14
CA GLY A 39 -0.47 -18.36 17.62
C GLY A 39 -0.94 -17.42 16.50
N THR A 40 -1.79 -16.46 16.85
CA THR A 40 -2.17 -15.34 15.97
C THR A 40 -1.72 -14.03 16.58
N PHE A 41 -0.88 -13.32 15.85
CA PHE A 41 -0.28 -12.03 16.22
C PHE A 41 -0.64 -10.98 15.17
N CYS A 42 -0.19 -9.75 15.37
CA CYS A 42 -0.36 -8.68 14.41
C CYS A 42 0.98 -7.98 14.13
N TYR A 43 1.09 -7.42 12.92
CA TYR A 43 2.17 -6.47 12.62
C TYR A 43 1.91 -5.12 13.29
N GLY A 44 2.94 -4.58 13.92
CA GLY A 44 2.98 -3.20 14.43
C GLY A 44 4.17 -2.46 13.80
N PRO A 45 3.97 -1.37 13.05
CA PRO A 45 5.09 -0.52 12.65
C PRO A 45 5.66 0.22 13.86
N ASN A 46 6.97 0.19 14.02
CA ASN A 46 7.70 0.92 15.06
C ASN A 46 8.85 1.70 14.43
N PHE A 47 8.99 2.97 14.79
CA PHE A 47 10.04 3.84 14.30
C PHE A 47 10.92 4.27 15.47
N SER A 48 12.19 3.92 15.44
CA SER A 48 13.14 4.20 16.52
C SER A 48 14.56 4.31 15.96
N GLY A 49 15.36 5.24 16.50
CA GLY A 49 16.76 5.40 16.09
C GLY A 49 16.98 5.82 14.62
N GLY A 50 15.94 6.32 13.94
CA GLY A 50 15.99 6.62 12.50
C GLY A 50 15.71 5.42 11.60
N GLU A 51 15.41 4.25 12.17
CA GLU A 51 15.05 3.03 11.46
C GLU A 51 13.55 2.74 11.58
N SER A 52 13.05 1.91 10.66
CA SER A 52 11.67 1.41 10.67
C SER A 52 11.66 -0.11 10.85
N TYR A 53 10.91 -0.59 11.83
CA TYR A 53 10.72 -2.00 12.12
C TYR A 53 9.25 -2.38 11.94
N ILE A 54 9.02 -3.63 11.53
CA ILE A 54 7.73 -4.30 11.66
C ILE A 54 7.87 -5.31 12.78
N ILE A 55 7.30 -5.02 13.93
CA ILE A 55 7.29 -5.95 15.06
C ILE A 55 6.09 -6.90 14.97
N ILE A 56 6.26 -8.12 15.47
CA ILE A 56 5.18 -9.09 15.65
C ILE A 56 4.79 -9.08 17.12
N GLU A 57 3.58 -8.64 17.42
CA GLU A 57 3.09 -8.50 18.79
C GLU A 57 1.63 -8.94 18.94
N GLN A 58 1.13 -9.00 20.18
CA GLN A 58 -0.28 -9.31 20.42
C GLN A 58 -1.17 -8.26 19.76
N CYS A 59 -2.29 -8.66 19.16
CA CYS A 59 -3.12 -7.77 18.33
C CYS A 59 -3.77 -6.59 19.09
N TRP A 60 -3.70 -6.58 20.43
CA TRP A 60 -4.20 -5.49 21.28
C TRP A 60 -3.09 -4.57 21.80
N GLN A 61 -1.85 -4.73 21.33
CA GLN A 61 -0.73 -3.89 21.72
C GLN A 61 -0.74 -2.55 20.99
N MET A 62 0.01 -1.59 21.55
CA MET A 62 -0.07 -0.18 21.16
C MET A 62 0.43 0.13 19.74
N HIS A 63 1.32 -0.67 19.15
CA HIS A 63 1.85 -0.38 17.80
C HIS A 63 0.99 -0.99 16.70
N VAL A 64 0.05 -1.89 17.04
CA VAL A 64 -0.88 -2.48 16.08
C VAL A 64 -1.82 -1.40 15.56
N MET A 65 -1.84 -1.23 14.24
CA MET A 65 -2.71 -0.28 13.56
C MET A 65 -3.25 -0.83 12.24
N ASN A 66 -4.26 -0.16 11.69
CA ASN A 66 -4.83 -0.57 10.42
C ASN A 66 -3.83 -0.37 9.28
N ALA A 67 -3.62 -1.43 8.50
CA ALA A 67 -2.89 -1.37 7.25
C ALA A 67 -3.86 -1.39 6.07
N ARG A 68 -3.36 -0.93 4.93
CA ARG A 68 -4.04 -0.97 3.64
C ARG A 68 -3.23 -1.80 2.66
N TYR A 69 -3.91 -2.66 1.90
CA TYR A 69 -3.40 -3.11 0.61
C TYR A 69 -3.75 -2.04 -0.42
N ASP A 70 -2.75 -1.40 -1.01
CA ASP A 70 -2.97 -0.44 -2.08
C ASP A 70 -3.32 -1.16 -3.41
N VAL A 71 -3.61 -0.38 -4.46
CA VAL A 71 -3.92 -0.91 -5.80
C VAL A 71 -2.79 -1.75 -6.42
N SER A 72 -1.57 -1.61 -5.90
CA SER A 72 -0.38 -2.33 -6.31
C SER A 72 -0.08 -3.53 -5.40
N GLN A 73 -1.01 -3.89 -4.50
CA GLN A 73 -0.90 -5.00 -3.54
C GLN A 73 0.24 -4.83 -2.53
N ARG A 74 0.68 -3.60 -2.26
CA ARG A 74 1.64 -3.31 -1.19
C ARG A 74 0.91 -3.05 0.11
N ILE A 75 1.50 -3.52 1.21
CA ILE A 75 1.03 -3.20 2.55
C ILE A 75 1.54 -1.82 2.92
N SER A 76 0.64 -0.93 3.30
CA SER A 76 0.96 0.44 3.71
C SER A 76 0.29 0.83 5.02
N TYR A 77 0.97 1.66 5.80
CA TYR A 77 0.46 2.28 7.02
C TYR A 77 0.33 3.79 6.84
N ASN A 78 -0.72 4.39 7.39
CA ASN A 78 -0.86 5.84 7.46
C ASN A 78 -0.27 6.33 8.79
N ILE A 79 0.89 6.96 8.71
CA ILE A 79 1.61 7.54 9.86
C ILE A 79 1.66 9.06 9.64
N ASN A 80 1.07 9.83 10.56
CA ASN A 80 1.07 11.30 10.48
C ASN A 80 0.61 11.82 9.10
N ASN A 81 -0.51 11.28 8.59
CA ASN A 81 -1.10 11.66 7.30
C ASN A 81 -0.22 11.33 6.08
N THR A 82 0.77 10.44 6.24
CA THR A 82 1.68 9.96 5.20
C THR A 82 1.55 8.45 5.07
N TRP A 83 1.41 7.96 3.83
CA TRP A 83 1.37 6.52 3.55
C TRP A 83 2.79 5.98 3.38
N LEU A 84 3.19 5.09 4.29
CA LEU A 84 4.48 4.41 4.26
C LEU A 84 4.25 2.95 3.86
N CYS A 85 4.94 2.51 2.81
CA CYS A 85 4.88 1.13 2.31
C CYS A 85 5.93 0.26 3.01
N ILE A 86 5.58 -0.99 3.35
CA ILE A 86 6.58 -1.98 3.77
C ILE A 86 7.41 -2.41 2.55
N THR A 87 8.73 -2.50 2.74
CA THR A 87 9.67 -3.09 1.79
C THR A 87 10.49 -4.18 2.48
N ALA A 88 10.95 -5.17 1.74
CA ALA A 88 11.79 -6.28 2.22
C ALA A 88 13.13 -6.29 1.50
#